data_AF-A0A928C460-F1
#
_entry.id   AF-A0A928C460-F1
#
_cell.length_a   1.000
_cell.length_b   1.000
_cell.length_c   1.000
_cell.angle_alpha   90.00
_cell.angle_beta   90.00
_cell.angle_gamma   90.00
#
_symmetry.space_group_name_H-M   'P 1'
#
loop_
_entity.id
_entity.type
_entity.pdbx_description
1 polymer ?
#
loop_
_entity_poly.entity_id
_entity_poly.type
_entity_poly.pdbx_seq_one_letter_code
_entity_poly.pdbx_strand_id
1 'polypeptide(L)'
;MANKNLAKAKTAKNDEFYTQYSDIQIEMNAYLEYNPDVFRDRTILLPCDDPEWSNFTKFFAQNFENFGLKKLISTSYAAESKKIKSWQPTLFETENPNYDADKSRTNGKIFVLDHDTNQNGRIDINDLQWDYLEGDGDFRSEEVRKLRNEADIVVTNPPFSLFTDFLMWIIENKKKFLILGNMNAIAYKEIFPMIMENKIWLGTVSGAKEYLRPDGGIQKMGNTYWFTNLEHGRRHQFLSLMTMEDNIKFSKHKELKGKRYYQYENFNAIEIPFTDSIPSDYTGIMGVPISFLDKYCPEQFEIMGIANGGDLGVSYGVSSNLSKEDCIRLFKEDKGFRRGKLCYRDENNKLISCFAKILIRKKQ
;
A
#
# COMPACT_ATOMS: atom_id res chain seq x y z
N MET A 1 2.16 39.18 -5.82
CA MET A 1 0.97 38.98 -4.95
C MET A 1 0.73 37.47 -4.83
N ALA A 2 1.11 36.89 -3.70
CA ALA A 2 1.19 35.44 -3.51
C ALA A 2 -0.14 34.84 -2.96
N ASN A 3 -0.62 33.79 -3.62
CA ASN A 3 -1.22 32.57 -3.05
C ASN A 3 -2.15 32.64 -1.82
N LYS A 4 -2.99 33.68 -1.68
CA LYS A 4 -4.07 33.64 -0.65
C LYS A 4 -5.20 32.66 -0.98
N ASN A 5 -5.43 32.33 -2.25
CA ASN A 5 -6.50 31.42 -2.67
C ASN A 5 -6.12 29.93 -2.59
N LEU A 6 -4.83 29.58 -2.73
CA LEU A 6 -4.34 28.20 -2.58
C LEU A 6 -4.28 27.75 -1.11
N ALA A 7 -4.09 28.69 -0.17
CA ALA A 7 -4.10 28.39 1.26
C ALA A 7 -5.53 28.12 1.80
N LYS A 8 -6.56 28.83 1.29
CA LYS A 8 -7.97 28.62 1.66
C LYS A 8 -8.57 27.35 1.07
N ALA A 9 -8.10 26.89 -0.10
CA ALA A 9 -8.53 25.61 -0.68
C ALA A 9 -7.96 24.39 0.07
N LYS A 10 -6.95 24.58 0.92
CA LYS A 10 -6.39 23.53 1.79
C LYS A 10 -7.15 23.33 3.11
N THR A 11 -8.02 24.27 3.49
CA THR A 11 -8.69 24.28 4.81
C THR A 11 -10.12 23.72 4.76
N ALA A 12 -10.56 23.18 3.61
CA ALA A 12 -11.93 22.75 3.38
C ALA A 12 -12.05 21.38 2.68
N LYS A 13 -11.15 20.44 2.96
CA LYS A 13 -11.38 19.03 2.61
C LYS A 13 -11.87 18.31 3.85
N ASN A 14 -13.10 17.79 3.77
CA ASN A 14 -13.51 16.69 4.63
C ASN A 14 -12.57 15.54 4.27
N ASP A 15 -11.68 15.17 5.21
CA ASP A 15 -10.62 14.19 5.00
C ASP A 15 -11.09 12.74 5.27
N GLU A 16 -12.37 12.54 5.59
CA GLU A 16 -12.96 11.21 5.76
C GLU A 16 -13.32 10.60 4.40
N PHE A 17 -12.64 9.51 4.06
CA PHE A 17 -12.83 8.74 2.84
C PHE A 17 -12.97 7.27 3.20
N TYR A 18 -14.15 6.70 2.93
CA TYR A 18 -14.45 5.31 3.26
C TYR A 18 -14.11 4.40 2.09
N THR A 19 -13.35 3.34 2.39
CA THR A 19 -13.02 2.27 1.44
C THR A 19 -14.29 1.49 1.10
N GLN A 20 -14.46 1.12 -0.17
CA GLN A 20 -15.64 0.36 -0.60
C GLN A 20 -15.58 -1.10 -0.14
N TYR A 21 -16.74 -1.66 0.23
CA TYR A 21 -16.86 -3.06 0.62
C TYR A 21 -16.35 -4.01 -0.47
N SER A 22 -16.66 -3.73 -1.74
CA SER A 22 -16.23 -4.56 -2.87
C SER A 22 -14.71 -4.60 -3.04
N ASP A 23 -14.02 -3.48 -2.80
CA ASP A 23 -12.56 -3.42 -2.90
C ASP A 23 -11.90 -4.27 -1.79
N ILE A 24 -12.46 -4.23 -0.58
CA ILE A 24 -12.03 -5.08 0.55
C ILE A 24 -12.27 -6.55 0.22
N GLN A 25 -13.48 -6.89 -0.25
CA GLN A 25 -13.86 -8.26 -0.57
C GLN A 25 -12.99 -8.88 -1.65
N ILE A 26 -12.75 -8.17 -2.76
CA ILE A 26 -11.90 -8.64 -3.86
C ILE A 26 -10.49 -8.93 -3.34
N GLU A 27 -9.94 -8.03 -2.53
CA GLU A 27 -8.59 -8.19 -2.00
C GLU A 27 -8.51 -9.34 -0.99
N MET A 28 -9.43 -9.44 -0.01
CA MET A 28 -9.41 -10.52 0.99
C MET A 28 -9.57 -11.90 0.35
N ASN A 29 -10.46 -12.04 -0.65
CA ASN A 29 -10.69 -13.30 -1.35
C ASN A 29 -9.41 -13.87 -1.96
N ALA A 30 -8.52 -13.02 -2.47
CA ALA A 30 -7.28 -13.50 -3.09
C ALA A 30 -6.31 -14.14 -2.08
N TYR A 31 -6.37 -13.77 -0.79
CA TYR A 31 -5.60 -14.44 0.27
C TYR A 31 -6.27 -15.75 0.69
N LEU A 32 -7.60 -15.78 0.78
CA LEU A 32 -8.39 -16.98 1.08
C LEU A 32 -8.26 -18.06 -0.01
N GLU A 33 -8.24 -17.66 -1.28
CA GLU A 33 -8.00 -18.56 -2.42
C GLU A 33 -6.62 -19.22 -2.34
N TYR A 34 -5.62 -18.51 -1.81
CA TYR A 34 -4.27 -19.04 -1.61
C TYR A 34 -4.15 -19.91 -0.35
N ASN A 35 -4.73 -19.45 0.75
CA ASN A 35 -4.79 -20.17 2.01
C ASN A 35 -6.17 -19.95 2.68
N PRO A 36 -7.07 -20.95 2.62
CA PRO A 36 -8.40 -20.86 3.21
C PRO A 36 -8.41 -20.59 4.71
N ASP A 37 -7.32 -20.92 5.41
CA ASP A 37 -7.18 -20.79 6.85
C ASP A 37 -6.35 -19.56 7.26
N VAL A 38 -6.09 -18.63 6.33
CA VAL A 38 -5.26 -17.42 6.59
C VAL A 38 -5.78 -16.60 7.79
N PHE A 39 -7.10 -16.58 8.00
CA PHE A 39 -7.75 -15.87 9.10
C PHE A 39 -8.26 -16.78 10.23
N ARG A 40 -8.18 -18.11 10.09
CA ARG A 40 -8.73 -19.05 11.07
C ARG A 40 -8.00 -18.95 12.41
N ASP A 41 -8.77 -18.93 13.49
CA ASP A 41 -8.32 -18.80 14.87
C ASP A 41 -7.49 -17.53 15.14
N ARG A 42 -7.60 -16.52 14.27
CA ARG A 42 -6.86 -15.25 14.40
C ARG A 42 -7.66 -14.19 15.11
N THR A 43 -6.94 -13.35 15.86
CA THR A 43 -7.43 -12.05 16.32
C THR A 43 -7.07 -10.98 15.29
N ILE A 44 -8.07 -10.27 14.76
CA ILE A 44 -7.87 -9.19 13.79
C ILE A 44 -8.10 -7.84 14.47
N LEU A 45 -7.15 -6.92 14.30
CA LEU A 45 -7.27 -5.52 14.71
C LEU A 45 -7.52 -4.62 13.50
N LEU A 46 -8.56 -3.79 13.60
CA LEU A 46 -9.00 -2.84 12.58
C LEU A 46 -8.99 -1.40 13.14
N PRO A 47 -7.82 -0.74 13.28
CA PRO A 47 -7.79 0.65 13.73
C PRO A 47 -8.41 1.52 12.65
N CYS A 48 -9.45 2.29 12.96
CA CYS A 48 -10.15 3.11 11.98
C CYS A 48 -10.59 4.45 12.58
N ASP A 49 -11.09 5.36 11.74
CA ASP A 49 -11.63 6.62 12.26
C ASP A 49 -13.00 6.40 12.90
N ASP A 50 -13.85 5.56 12.31
CA ASP A 50 -15.19 5.27 12.80
C ASP A 50 -15.60 3.80 12.53
N PRO A 51 -15.65 2.94 13.56
CA PRO A 51 -16.08 1.55 13.44
C PRO A 51 -17.51 1.35 12.98
N GLU A 52 -18.44 2.29 13.26
CA GLU A 52 -19.86 2.18 12.90
C GLU A 52 -20.05 2.28 11.38
N TRP A 53 -19.16 3.03 10.70
CA TRP A 53 -19.20 3.26 9.26
C TRP A 53 -18.12 2.50 8.48
N SER A 54 -17.19 1.87 9.18
CA SER A 54 -16.06 1.17 8.56
C SER A 54 -16.53 -0.10 7.83
N ASN A 55 -16.37 -0.10 6.51
CA ASN A 55 -16.58 -1.31 5.70
C ASN A 55 -15.60 -2.43 6.06
N PHE A 56 -14.45 -2.14 6.69
CA PHE A 56 -13.58 -3.20 7.22
C PHE A 56 -14.23 -3.91 8.39
N THR A 57 -14.73 -3.14 9.39
CA THR A 57 -15.45 -3.71 10.54
C THR A 57 -16.64 -4.53 10.08
N LYS A 58 -17.46 -3.93 9.20
CA LYS A 58 -18.62 -4.61 8.63
C LYS A 58 -18.25 -5.90 7.88
N PHE A 59 -17.22 -5.86 7.03
CA PHE A 59 -16.80 -7.02 6.25
C PHE A 59 -16.35 -8.19 7.14
N PHE A 60 -15.49 -7.94 8.12
CA PHE A 60 -14.97 -8.99 9.00
C PHE A 60 -16.03 -9.48 10.00
N ALA A 61 -16.89 -8.61 10.52
CA ALA A 61 -17.97 -9.01 11.42
C ALA A 61 -19.00 -9.90 10.70
N GLN A 62 -19.39 -9.55 9.46
CA GLN A 62 -20.31 -10.36 8.66
C GLN A 62 -19.75 -11.73 8.25
N ASN A 63 -18.42 -11.86 8.20
CA ASN A 63 -17.75 -13.10 7.81
C ASN A 63 -17.04 -13.77 8.99
N PHE A 64 -17.38 -13.39 10.23
CA PHE A 64 -16.67 -13.84 11.43
C PHE A 64 -16.59 -15.37 11.52
N GLU A 65 -17.74 -16.05 11.44
CA GLU A 65 -17.81 -17.51 11.45
C GLU A 65 -17.26 -18.13 10.17
N ASN A 66 -17.54 -17.52 9.00
CA ASN A 66 -17.08 -18.02 7.70
C ASN A 66 -15.55 -18.09 7.63
N PHE A 67 -14.86 -17.13 8.25
CA PHE A 67 -13.40 -17.09 8.33
C PHE A 67 -12.86 -17.84 9.55
N GLY A 68 -13.72 -18.31 10.45
CA GLY A 68 -13.34 -18.94 11.71
C GLY A 68 -12.50 -18.01 12.58
N LEU A 69 -12.85 -16.73 12.65
CA LEU A 69 -12.12 -15.75 13.46
C LEU A 69 -12.22 -16.12 14.94
N LYS A 70 -11.14 -15.87 15.68
CA LYS A 70 -11.17 -15.98 17.14
C LYS A 70 -11.77 -14.73 17.78
N LYS A 71 -11.37 -13.56 17.27
CA LYS A 71 -11.75 -12.27 17.83
C LYS A 71 -11.55 -11.16 16.80
N LEU A 72 -12.45 -10.20 16.79
CA LEU A 72 -12.36 -8.99 15.99
C LEU A 72 -12.36 -7.78 16.92
N ILE A 73 -11.41 -6.87 16.71
CA ILE A 73 -11.25 -5.65 17.49
C ILE A 73 -11.20 -4.48 16.52
N SER A 74 -12.12 -3.54 16.63
CA SER A 74 -12.06 -2.27 15.90
C SER A 74 -11.89 -1.13 16.89
N THR A 75 -10.98 -0.20 16.62
CA THR A 75 -10.81 1.00 17.45
C THR A 75 -11.16 2.25 16.65
N SER A 76 -11.53 3.31 17.36
CA SER A 76 -11.81 4.63 16.80
C SER A 76 -10.96 5.71 17.45
N TYR A 77 -10.65 6.77 16.71
CA TYR A 77 -10.22 8.02 17.34
C TYR A 77 -11.40 8.71 18.03
N ALA A 78 -11.08 9.48 19.08
CA ALA A 78 -12.00 10.43 19.70
C ALA A 78 -12.46 11.50 18.70
N ALA A 79 -13.67 12.04 18.88
CA ALA A 79 -14.20 13.05 17.97
C ALA A 79 -13.32 14.31 17.92
N GLU A 80 -12.74 14.73 19.04
CA GLU A 80 -11.86 15.91 19.11
C GLU A 80 -10.47 15.68 18.48
N SER A 81 -10.00 14.43 18.42
CA SER A 81 -8.75 14.07 17.74
C SER A 81 -8.91 14.03 16.21
N LYS A 82 -10.15 14.02 15.71
CA LYS A 82 -10.47 14.07 14.27
C LYS A 82 -10.53 15.52 13.78
N LYS A 83 -10.13 15.75 12.52
CA LYS A 83 -10.23 17.06 11.86
C LYS A 83 -11.62 17.28 11.23
N ILE A 84 -12.68 17.06 11.99
CA ILE A 84 -14.06 17.20 11.54
C ILE A 84 -14.64 18.57 11.90
N LYS A 85 -15.43 19.15 10.98
CA LYS A 85 -16.01 20.50 11.18
C LYS A 85 -17.20 20.52 12.14
N SER A 86 -17.94 19.42 12.18
CA SER A 86 -19.12 19.24 13.01
C SER A 86 -19.24 17.75 13.30
N TRP A 87 -19.47 17.43 14.58
CA TRP A 87 -19.69 16.08 15.05
C TRP A 87 -21.00 16.07 15.86
N GLN A 88 -21.78 15.01 15.68
CA GLN A 88 -22.94 14.70 16.51
C GLN A 88 -22.91 13.20 16.81
N PRO A 89 -23.24 12.79 18.05
CA PRO A 89 -23.32 11.37 18.39
C PRO A 89 -24.43 10.71 17.57
N THR A 90 -24.21 9.46 17.16
CA THR A 90 -25.23 8.68 16.43
C THR A 90 -26.34 8.25 17.37
N LEU A 91 -27.51 7.87 16.82
CA LEU A 91 -28.56 7.24 17.63
C LEU A 91 -28.05 5.95 18.30
N PHE A 92 -27.24 5.19 17.58
CA PHE A 92 -26.57 4.00 18.10
C PHE A 92 -25.70 4.29 19.33
N GLU A 93 -24.99 5.41 19.35
CA GLU A 93 -24.28 5.86 20.56
C GLU A 93 -25.25 6.23 21.67
N THR A 94 -26.20 7.13 21.41
CA THR A 94 -27.06 7.71 22.45
C THR A 94 -28.05 6.74 23.07
N GLU A 95 -28.38 5.65 22.37
CA GLU A 95 -29.25 4.59 22.87
C GLU A 95 -28.48 3.55 23.71
N ASN A 96 -27.13 3.58 23.71
CA ASN A 96 -26.34 2.69 24.54
C ASN A 96 -26.44 3.12 26.03
N PRO A 97 -26.72 2.20 26.97
CA PRO A 97 -26.77 2.51 28.40
C PRO A 97 -25.50 3.17 28.97
N ASN A 98 -24.33 2.92 28.37
CA ASN A 98 -23.04 3.44 28.80
C ASN A 98 -22.68 4.78 28.14
N TYR A 99 -23.58 5.36 27.33
CA TYR A 99 -23.32 6.63 26.65
C TYR A 99 -22.94 7.75 27.63
N ASP A 100 -21.82 8.41 27.33
CA ASP A 100 -21.33 9.57 28.06
C ASP A 100 -20.93 10.64 27.04
N ALA A 101 -21.61 11.79 27.11
CA ALA A 101 -21.45 12.86 26.14
C ALA A 101 -20.05 13.51 26.16
N ASP A 102 -19.38 13.53 27.30
CA ASP A 102 -18.03 14.07 27.42
C ASP A 102 -17.02 13.04 26.90
N LYS A 103 -17.15 11.76 27.29
CA LYS A 103 -16.29 10.69 26.77
C LYS A 103 -16.43 10.49 25.27
N SER A 104 -17.63 10.57 24.69
CA SER A 104 -17.79 10.48 23.22
C SER A 104 -17.01 11.56 22.47
N ARG A 105 -16.67 12.68 23.12
CA ARG A 105 -15.83 13.72 22.53
C ARG A 105 -14.33 13.43 22.68
N THR A 106 -13.91 13.05 23.89
CA THR A 106 -12.50 13.00 24.28
C THR A 106 -11.87 11.62 24.18
N ASN A 107 -12.68 10.56 24.18
CA ASN A 107 -12.21 9.17 24.21
C ASN A 107 -12.49 8.49 22.88
N GLY A 108 -11.53 7.67 22.45
CA GLY A 108 -11.75 6.73 21.36
C GLY A 108 -12.75 5.65 21.79
N LYS A 109 -13.25 4.89 20.83
CA LYS A 109 -14.12 3.73 21.09
C LYS A 109 -13.39 2.45 20.74
N ILE A 110 -13.79 1.37 21.40
CA ILE A 110 -13.39 0.01 21.07
C ILE A 110 -14.64 -0.82 20.83
N PHE A 111 -14.64 -1.57 19.73
CA PHE A 111 -15.67 -2.52 19.36
C PHE A 111 -15.04 -3.90 19.35
N VAL A 112 -15.67 -4.85 20.03
CA VAL A 112 -15.18 -6.23 20.17
C VAL A 112 -16.27 -7.19 19.77
N LEU A 113 -15.89 -8.19 18.98
CA LEU A 113 -16.70 -9.34 18.63
C LEU A 113 -15.87 -10.61 18.85
N ASP A 114 -16.26 -11.43 19.81
CA ASP A 114 -15.58 -12.70 20.16
C ASP A 114 -16.51 -13.81 20.67
N HIS A 115 -17.80 -13.53 20.90
CA HIS A 115 -18.79 -14.51 21.31
C HIS A 115 -20.21 -14.09 20.90
N ASP A 116 -21.13 -15.05 20.92
CA ASP A 116 -22.56 -14.83 20.71
C ASP A 116 -23.17 -14.24 21.98
N THR A 117 -23.56 -12.97 21.89
CA THR A 117 -24.06 -12.18 23.02
C THR A 117 -25.56 -12.31 23.19
N ASN A 118 -26.28 -12.60 22.09
CA ASN A 118 -27.74 -12.69 22.05
C ASN A 118 -28.26 -14.14 22.13
N GLN A 119 -27.35 -15.12 22.13
CA GLN A 119 -27.61 -16.56 22.27
C GLN A 119 -28.45 -17.14 21.13
N ASN A 120 -28.35 -16.57 19.92
CA ASN A 120 -29.05 -17.10 18.74
C ASN A 120 -28.33 -18.29 18.07
N GLY A 121 -27.14 -18.63 18.54
CA GLY A 121 -26.30 -19.71 18.03
C GLY A 121 -25.37 -19.32 16.88
N ARG A 122 -25.22 -18.02 16.61
CA ARG A 122 -24.31 -17.46 15.60
C ARG A 122 -23.59 -16.23 16.15
N ILE A 123 -22.33 -16.04 15.74
CA ILE A 123 -21.56 -14.84 16.03
C ILE A 123 -21.60 -13.92 14.80
N ASP A 124 -22.29 -12.79 14.90
CA ASP A 124 -22.39 -11.84 13.79
C ASP A 124 -22.27 -10.36 14.21
N ILE A 125 -22.55 -9.45 13.27
CA ILE A 125 -22.44 -8.00 13.52
C ILE A 125 -23.36 -7.50 14.65
N ASN A 126 -24.44 -8.20 14.96
CA ASN A 126 -25.36 -7.84 16.04
C ASN A 126 -24.78 -8.17 17.43
N ASP A 127 -23.74 -9.00 17.49
CA ASP A 127 -23.00 -9.32 18.71
C ASP A 127 -21.83 -8.36 18.98
N LEU A 128 -21.65 -7.36 18.11
CA LEU A 128 -20.59 -6.39 18.24
C LEU A 128 -20.85 -5.48 19.46
N GLN A 129 -20.04 -5.64 20.50
CA GLN A 129 -20.11 -4.84 21.71
C GLN A 129 -19.17 -3.65 21.61
N TRP A 130 -19.54 -2.50 22.18
CA TRP A 130 -18.67 -1.33 22.20
C TRP A 130 -18.55 -0.69 23.58
N ASP A 131 -17.39 -0.10 23.84
CA ASP A 131 -17.07 0.68 25.04
C ASP A 131 -16.10 1.83 24.69
N TYR A 132 -15.84 2.73 25.63
CA TYR A 132 -14.83 3.78 25.50
C TYR A 132 -13.43 3.23 25.81
N LEU A 133 -12.44 3.71 25.05
CA LEU A 133 -11.03 3.64 25.41
C LEU A 133 -10.72 4.60 26.57
N GLU A 134 -9.59 4.42 27.26
CA GLU A 134 -9.14 5.35 28.30
C GLU A 134 -8.62 6.65 27.68
N GLY A 135 -7.97 6.55 26.53
CA GLY A 135 -7.43 7.66 25.75
C GLY A 135 -8.21 7.95 24.48
N ASP A 136 -7.58 8.69 23.57
CA ASP A 136 -8.20 9.22 22.35
C ASP A 136 -8.19 8.24 21.17
N GLY A 137 -7.70 7.01 21.36
CA GLY A 137 -7.60 6.00 20.31
C GLY A 137 -6.41 6.11 19.37
N ASP A 138 -5.43 6.99 19.64
CA ASP A 138 -4.19 7.03 18.86
C ASP A 138 -3.47 5.68 18.89
N PHE A 139 -3.12 5.14 17.72
CA PHE A 139 -2.41 3.86 17.60
C PHE A 139 -1.09 3.82 18.38
N ARG A 140 -0.51 4.99 18.65
CA ARG A 140 0.74 5.14 19.41
C ARG A 140 0.53 5.03 20.91
N SER A 141 -0.70 5.11 21.42
CA SER A 141 -1.02 4.99 22.84
C SER A 141 -0.72 3.59 23.38
N GLU A 142 -0.45 3.50 24.69
CA GLU A 142 -0.12 2.21 25.33
C GLU A 142 -1.32 1.24 25.33
N GLU A 143 -2.56 1.74 25.44
CA GLU A 143 -3.77 0.93 25.32
C GLU A 143 -3.91 0.30 23.92
N VAL A 144 -3.75 1.05 22.84
CA VAL A 144 -3.88 0.52 21.47
C VAL A 144 -2.68 -0.37 21.11
N ARG A 145 -1.49 -0.09 21.66
CA ARG A 145 -0.33 -1.01 21.55
C ARG A 145 -0.61 -2.36 22.21
N LYS A 146 -1.30 -2.42 23.34
CA LYS A 146 -1.71 -3.70 23.97
C LYS A 146 -2.65 -4.48 23.04
N LEU A 147 -3.64 -3.81 22.44
CA LEU A 147 -4.55 -4.42 21.47
C LEU A 147 -3.80 -4.96 20.24
N ARG A 148 -2.85 -4.19 19.70
CA ARG A 148 -1.97 -4.67 18.61
C ARG A 148 -1.17 -5.88 19.05
N ASN A 149 -0.64 -5.89 20.27
CA ASN A 149 0.15 -7.00 20.77
C ASN A 149 -0.68 -8.28 20.90
N GLU A 150 -1.96 -8.17 21.29
CA GLU A 150 -2.94 -9.27 21.30
C GLU A 150 -3.30 -9.75 19.88
N ALA A 151 -3.44 -8.84 18.92
CA ALA A 151 -3.84 -9.17 17.57
C ALA A 151 -2.77 -9.93 16.78
N ASP A 152 -3.20 -10.83 15.89
CA ASP A 152 -2.33 -11.53 14.95
C ASP A 152 -2.15 -10.73 13.65
N ILE A 153 -3.24 -10.11 13.19
CA ILE A 153 -3.32 -9.43 11.90
C ILE A 153 -3.89 -8.01 12.08
N VAL A 154 -3.29 -7.03 11.42
CA VAL A 154 -3.81 -5.65 11.33
C VAL A 154 -4.31 -5.37 9.93
N VAL A 155 -5.58 -5.00 9.77
CA VAL A 155 -6.18 -4.69 8.45
C VAL A 155 -6.87 -3.34 8.49
N THR A 156 -6.46 -2.37 7.67
CA THR A 156 -7.12 -1.04 7.66
C THR A 156 -6.72 -0.13 6.48
N ASN A 157 -7.40 0.99 6.34
CA ASN A 157 -6.97 2.17 5.59
C ASN A 157 -6.37 3.21 6.56
N PRO A 158 -5.05 3.21 6.82
CA PRO A 158 -4.44 4.14 7.76
C PRO A 158 -4.41 5.57 7.19
N PRO A 159 -4.29 6.60 8.06
CA PRO A 159 -4.09 7.96 7.59
C PRO A 159 -2.83 8.07 6.71
N PHE A 160 -2.98 8.50 5.46
CA PHE A 160 -1.85 8.53 4.51
C PHE A 160 -0.69 9.41 4.98
N SER A 161 -0.94 10.45 5.78
CA SER A 161 0.12 11.29 6.37
C SER A 161 0.96 10.58 7.41
N LEU A 162 0.43 9.51 8.03
CA LEU A 162 1.09 8.72 9.07
C LEU A 162 1.44 7.31 8.56
N PHE A 163 1.33 7.05 7.25
CA PHE A 163 1.48 5.72 6.68
C PHE A 163 2.80 5.04 7.08
N THR A 164 3.93 5.75 6.98
CA THR A 164 5.24 5.19 7.35
C THR A 164 5.30 4.83 8.83
N ASP A 165 4.87 5.74 9.72
CA ASP A 165 4.87 5.51 11.17
C ASP A 165 3.95 4.34 11.54
N PHE A 166 2.77 4.26 10.90
CA PHE A 166 1.81 3.19 11.11
C PHE A 166 2.34 1.83 10.63
N LEU A 167 2.98 1.81 9.46
CA LEU A 167 3.61 0.59 8.92
C LEU A 167 4.75 0.12 9.82
N MET A 168 5.59 1.03 10.36
CA MET A 168 6.64 0.68 11.31
C MET A 168 6.05 0.12 12.61
N TRP A 169 5.00 0.76 13.13
CA TRP A 169 4.27 0.31 14.31
C TRP A 169 3.76 -1.14 14.21
N ILE A 170 3.39 -1.59 13.02
CA ILE A 170 3.00 -2.98 12.72
C ILE A 170 4.24 -3.89 12.61
N ILE A 171 5.20 -3.50 11.77
CA ILE A 171 6.31 -4.37 11.35
C ILE A 171 7.30 -4.62 12.48
N GLU A 172 7.63 -3.61 13.28
CA GLU A 172 8.52 -3.75 14.43
C GLU A 172 7.98 -4.78 15.45
N ASN A 173 6.67 -5.00 15.44
CA ASN A 173 5.96 -5.94 16.31
C ASN A 173 5.59 -7.25 15.59
N LYS A 174 6.18 -7.48 14.41
CA LYS A 174 6.08 -8.72 13.62
C LYS A 174 4.64 -9.14 13.33
N LYS A 175 3.74 -8.17 13.20
CA LYS A 175 2.34 -8.44 12.90
C LYS A 175 2.16 -8.76 11.42
N LYS A 176 1.22 -9.66 11.14
CA LYS A 176 0.71 -9.79 9.79
C LYS A 176 -0.19 -8.60 9.48
N PHE A 177 -0.23 -8.16 8.24
CA PHE A 177 -1.02 -6.98 7.93
C PHE A 177 -1.48 -6.91 6.48
N LEU A 178 -2.50 -6.10 6.27
CA LEU A 178 -2.97 -5.69 4.96
C LEU A 178 -3.53 -4.28 5.06
N ILE A 179 -2.81 -3.30 4.52
CA ILE A 179 -3.14 -1.89 4.68
C ILE A 179 -3.13 -1.14 3.36
N LEU A 180 -3.97 -0.11 3.23
CA LEU A 180 -3.92 0.79 2.08
C LEU A 180 -2.83 1.85 2.24
N GLY A 181 -2.18 2.19 1.14
CA GLY A 181 -1.17 3.23 1.08
C GLY A 181 -1.07 3.86 -0.29
N ASN A 182 -0.34 4.97 -0.38
CA ASN A 182 -0.07 5.60 -1.67
C ASN A 182 1.05 4.85 -2.41
N MET A 183 0.92 4.67 -3.73
CA MET A 183 1.95 4.05 -4.58
C MET A 183 3.34 4.68 -4.41
N ASN A 184 3.41 5.99 -4.17
CA ASN A 184 4.67 6.69 -3.99
C ASN A 184 5.47 6.18 -2.78
N ALA A 185 4.81 5.56 -1.79
CA ALA A 185 5.44 4.99 -0.61
C ALA A 185 6.41 3.86 -0.95
N ILE A 186 6.23 3.18 -2.09
CA ILE A 186 7.16 2.14 -2.59
C ILE A 186 8.60 2.66 -2.64
N ALA A 187 8.80 3.91 -3.05
CA ALA A 187 10.12 4.49 -3.25
C ALA A 187 10.69 5.18 -1.99
N TYR A 188 10.01 5.10 -0.85
CA TYR A 188 10.50 5.69 0.41
C TYR A 188 11.69 4.89 0.93
N LYS A 189 12.65 5.58 1.55
CA LYS A 189 13.90 4.99 2.03
C LYS A 189 13.68 3.94 3.12
N GLU A 190 12.60 4.07 3.88
CA GLU A 190 12.21 3.12 4.92
C GLU A 190 11.53 1.88 4.32
N ILE A 191 10.81 2.04 3.20
CA ILE A 191 9.91 1.02 2.67
C ILE A 191 10.56 0.16 1.59
N PHE A 192 11.25 0.79 0.63
CA PHE A 192 11.83 0.07 -0.50
C PHE A 192 12.79 -1.06 -0.05
N PRO A 193 13.67 -0.87 0.95
CA PRO A 193 14.52 -1.95 1.43
C PRO A 193 13.72 -3.16 1.93
N MET A 194 12.58 -2.94 2.60
CA MET A 194 11.73 -4.03 3.07
C MET A 194 11.04 -4.78 1.92
N ILE A 195 10.73 -4.10 0.82
CA ILE A 195 10.23 -4.74 -0.42
C ILE A 195 11.33 -5.61 -1.03
N MET A 196 12.55 -5.05 -1.16
CA MET A 196 13.71 -5.75 -1.70
C MET A 196 14.05 -7.02 -0.88
N GLU A 197 13.95 -6.92 0.45
CA GLU A 197 14.17 -8.03 1.38
C GLU A 197 12.98 -9.00 1.49
N ASN A 198 11.91 -8.82 0.69
CA ASN A 198 10.69 -9.63 0.74
C ASN A 198 10.00 -9.66 2.12
N LYS A 199 10.11 -8.59 2.89
CA LYS A 199 9.39 -8.41 4.17
C LYS A 199 8.00 -7.80 3.98
N ILE A 200 7.81 -7.06 2.88
CA ILE A 200 6.56 -6.42 2.47
C ILE A 200 6.42 -6.58 0.96
N TRP A 201 5.19 -6.69 0.48
CA TRP A 201 4.86 -6.64 -0.93
C TRP A 201 3.52 -5.92 -1.16
N LEU A 202 3.23 -5.68 -2.43
CA LEU A 202 1.93 -5.15 -2.83
C LEU A 202 0.88 -6.26 -2.80
N GLY A 203 -0.36 -5.89 -2.51
CA GLY A 203 -1.50 -6.80 -2.59
C GLY A 203 -1.88 -7.17 -4.02
N THR A 204 -3.02 -7.82 -4.18
CA THR A 204 -3.36 -8.51 -5.44
C THR A 204 -3.91 -7.59 -6.51
N VAL A 205 -4.65 -6.55 -6.10
CA VAL A 205 -5.19 -5.53 -7.00
C VAL A 205 -4.64 -4.15 -6.63
N SER A 206 -4.63 -3.23 -7.61
CA SER A 206 -4.56 -1.81 -7.29
C SER A 206 -5.67 -1.50 -6.28
N GLY A 207 -5.33 -0.82 -5.18
CA GLY A 207 -6.26 -0.57 -4.07
C GLY A 207 -7.45 0.32 -4.46
N ALA A 208 -8.22 0.75 -3.47
CA ALA A 208 -9.42 1.55 -3.69
C ALA A 208 -9.14 2.79 -4.57
N LYS A 209 -9.82 2.83 -5.72
CA LYS A 209 -9.74 3.94 -6.69
C LYS A 209 -10.76 5.02 -6.43
N GLU A 210 -11.82 4.66 -5.74
CA GLU A 210 -12.98 5.49 -5.46
C GLU A 210 -13.36 5.29 -4.00
N TYR A 211 -13.51 6.39 -3.29
CA TYR A 211 -13.85 6.41 -1.88
C TYR A 211 -15.16 7.16 -1.68
N LEU A 212 -15.98 6.66 -0.77
CA LEU A 212 -17.20 7.36 -0.35
C LEU A 212 -16.82 8.49 0.61
N ARG A 213 -17.47 9.63 0.46
CA ARG A 213 -17.42 10.74 1.40
C ARG A 213 -18.66 10.71 2.31
N PRO A 214 -18.61 11.34 3.50
CA PRO A 214 -19.78 11.47 4.38
C PRO A 214 -21.01 12.10 3.72
N ASP A 215 -20.83 12.95 2.70
CA ASP A 215 -21.90 13.60 1.94
C ASP A 215 -22.50 12.72 0.83
N GLY A 216 -22.07 11.45 0.72
CA GLY A 216 -22.46 10.53 -0.34
C GLY A 216 -21.71 10.71 -1.67
N GLY A 217 -20.79 11.69 -1.76
CA GLY A 217 -19.98 11.91 -2.95
C GLY A 217 -18.84 10.89 -3.11
N ILE A 218 -18.30 10.78 -4.34
CA ILE A 218 -17.16 9.91 -4.65
C ILE A 218 -15.88 10.74 -4.78
N GLN A 219 -14.84 10.37 -4.03
CA GLN A 219 -13.48 10.85 -4.23
C GLN A 219 -12.66 9.81 -5.00
N LYS A 220 -12.14 10.20 -6.17
CA LYS A 220 -11.24 9.33 -6.94
C LYS A 220 -9.78 9.53 -6.49
N MET A 221 -9.07 8.44 -6.24
CA MET A 221 -7.63 8.41 -5.96
C MET A 221 -7.00 7.21 -6.66
N GLY A 222 -6.45 7.42 -7.86
CA GLY A 222 -5.91 6.34 -8.70
C GLY A 222 -4.59 5.73 -8.24
N ASN A 223 -3.95 6.27 -7.19
CA ASN A 223 -2.62 5.88 -6.74
C ASN A 223 -2.65 5.17 -5.38
N THR A 224 -3.75 4.50 -5.02
CA THR A 224 -3.83 3.69 -3.80
C THR A 224 -3.47 2.24 -4.11
N TYR A 225 -2.66 1.62 -3.26
CA TYR A 225 -2.26 0.22 -3.34
C TYR A 225 -2.39 -0.43 -1.96
N TRP A 226 -2.66 -1.74 -1.97
CA TRP A 226 -2.54 -2.58 -0.79
C TRP A 226 -1.07 -2.89 -0.54
N PHE A 227 -0.65 -2.80 0.72
CA PHE A 227 0.64 -3.24 1.23
C PHE A 227 0.40 -4.34 2.25
N THR A 228 1.18 -5.41 2.17
CA THR A 228 0.96 -6.59 2.99
C THR A 228 2.24 -7.39 3.21
N ASN A 229 2.19 -8.33 4.16
CA ASN A 229 3.11 -9.44 4.32
C ASN A 229 2.37 -10.79 4.46
N LEU A 230 1.13 -10.86 3.96
CA LEU A 230 0.32 -12.06 3.79
C LEU A 230 0.53 -12.64 2.39
N GLU A 231 0.73 -13.95 2.30
CA GLU A 231 0.97 -14.61 1.03
C GLU A 231 -0.32 -14.70 0.20
N HIS A 232 -0.19 -14.55 -1.12
CA HIS A 232 -1.31 -14.65 -2.06
C HIS A 232 -0.84 -15.26 -3.38
N GLY A 233 -1.75 -15.90 -4.12
CA GLY A 233 -1.38 -16.68 -5.31
C GLY A 233 -0.64 -15.88 -6.40
N ARG A 234 -1.04 -14.62 -6.64
CA ARG A 234 -0.38 -13.76 -7.64
C ARG A 234 1.12 -13.55 -7.39
N ARG A 235 1.57 -13.59 -6.12
CA ARG A 235 2.97 -13.42 -5.75
C ARG A 235 3.84 -14.55 -6.26
N HIS A 236 3.29 -15.75 -6.40
CA HIS A 236 4.03 -16.93 -6.86
C HIS A 236 3.77 -17.25 -8.34
N GLN A 237 3.14 -16.32 -9.07
CA GLN A 237 2.83 -16.50 -10.48
C GLN A 237 4.03 -16.14 -11.35
N PHE A 238 4.62 -17.16 -11.98
CA PHE A 238 5.68 -16.95 -12.96
C PHE A 238 5.16 -16.21 -14.20
N LEU A 239 5.89 -15.20 -14.62
CA LEU A 239 5.68 -14.53 -15.90
C LEU A 239 6.16 -15.43 -17.04
N SER A 240 5.31 -15.61 -18.05
CA SER A 240 5.71 -16.19 -19.33
C SER A 240 6.54 -15.17 -20.10
N LEU A 241 7.81 -15.48 -20.33
CA LEU A 241 8.77 -14.58 -20.97
C LEU A 241 9.13 -15.08 -22.37
N MET A 242 9.26 -14.16 -23.31
CA MET A 242 9.81 -14.44 -24.65
C MET A 242 11.30 -14.12 -24.71
N THR A 243 12.00 -14.65 -25.71
CA THR A 243 13.41 -14.27 -25.97
C THR A 243 13.52 -12.79 -26.34
N MET A 244 14.73 -12.22 -26.31
CA MET A 244 14.94 -10.85 -26.80
C MET A 244 14.49 -10.72 -28.27
N GLU A 245 14.84 -11.68 -29.13
CA GLU A 245 14.47 -11.68 -30.55
C GLU A 245 12.95 -11.70 -30.74
N ASP A 246 12.25 -12.59 -30.05
CA ASP A 246 10.80 -12.72 -30.13
C ASP A 246 10.09 -11.48 -29.60
N ASN A 247 10.59 -10.88 -28.51
CA ASN A 247 10.05 -9.61 -28.01
C ASN A 247 10.15 -8.51 -29.07
N ILE A 248 11.29 -8.39 -29.77
CA ILE A 248 11.47 -7.39 -30.83
C ILE A 248 10.50 -7.65 -32.00
N LYS A 249 10.28 -8.92 -32.34
CA LYS A 249 9.44 -9.32 -33.48
C LYS A 249 7.94 -9.20 -33.20
N PHE A 250 7.49 -9.65 -32.03
CA PHE A 250 6.09 -9.88 -31.70
C PHE A 250 5.50 -8.91 -30.68
N SER A 251 6.30 -8.01 -30.09
CA SER A 251 5.78 -7.02 -29.14
C SER A 251 4.62 -6.22 -29.73
N LYS A 252 3.61 -5.99 -28.91
CA LYS A 252 2.49 -5.09 -29.20
C LYS A 252 2.85 -3.61 -29.04
N HIS A 253 3.97 -3.32 -28.38
CA HIS A 253 4.43 -1.97 -28.07
C HIS A 253 5.35 -1.44 -29.17
N LYS A 254 5.00 -0.29 -29.77
CA LYS A 254 5.73 0.29 -30.91
C LYS A 254 7.14 0.75 -30.54
N GLU A 255 7.36 1.01 -29.26
CA GLU A 255 8.63 1.43 -28.67
C GLU A 255 9.67 0.29 -28.66
N LEU A 256 9.22 -0.97 -28.75
CA LEU A 256 10.10 -2.14 -28.81
C LEU A 256 9.97 -2.93 -30.12
N LYS A 257 8.80 -2.92 -30.75
CA LYS A 257 8.56 -3.69 -31.98
C LYS A 257 9.49 -3.23 -33.10
N GLY A 258 10.35 -4.14 -33.56
CA GLY A 258 11.38 -3.88 -34.57
C GLY A 258 12.54 -3.02 -34.08
N LYS A 259 12.65 -2.77 -32.76
CA LYS A 259 13.69 -1.95 -32.16
C LYS A 259 14.54 -2.76 -31.18
N ARG A 260 15.82 -2.40 -31.04
CA ARG A 260 16.71 -3.03 -30.05
C ARG A 260 16.37 -2.60 -28.63
N TYR A 261 16.78 -3.42 -27.67
CA TYR A 261 16.88 -2.98 -26.27
C TYR A 261 18.02 -1.98 -26.11
N TYR A 262 17.84 -1.01 -25.22
CA TYR A 262 18.85 0.00 -24.93
C TYR A 262 19.65 -0.36 -23.68
N GLN A 263 20.96 -0.11 -23.70
CA GLN A 263 21.81 -0.16 -22.53
C GLN A 263 21.90 1.23 -21.91
N TYR A 264 21.95 1.29 -20.57
CA TYR A 264 22.12 2.58 -19.90
C TYR A 264 23.57 3.07 -19.97
N GLU A 265 23.75 4.40 -20.07
CA GLU A 265 25.08 5.01 -20.05
C GLU A 265 25.70 5.02 -18.65
N ASN A 266 24.87 5.02 -17.63
CA ASN A 266 25.26 5.30 -16.25
C ASN A 266 25.04 4.14 -15.27
N PHE A 267 24.78 2.95 -15.81
CA PHE A 267 24.63 1.71 -15.04
C PHE A 267 24.72 0.49 -15.97
N ASN A 268 25.33 -0.61 -15.53
CA ASN A 268 25.45 -1.83 -16.35
C ASN A 268 24.14 -2.65 -16.32
N ALA A 269 23.13 -2.19 -17.05
CA ALA A 269 21.85 -2.85 -17.22
C ALA A 269 21.19 -2.46 -18.56
N ILE A 270 20.13 -3.17 -18.93
CA ILE A 270 19.27 -2.81 -20.06
C ILE A 270 17.97 -2.16 -19.61
N GLU A 271 17.45 -1.26 -20.44
CA GLU A 271 16.12 -0.67 -20.31
C GLU A 271 15.05 -1.67 -20.73
N ILE A 272 14.14 -1.96 -19.80
CA ILE A 272 12.91 -2.69 -20.07
C ILE A 272 11.74 -1.70 -19.97
N PRO A 273 11.14 -1.30 -21.10
CA PRO A 273 10.07 -0.31 -21.08
C PRO A 273 8.75 -0.88 -20.53
N PHE A 274 8.50 -2.18 -20.68
CA PHE A 274 7.26 -2.83 -20.25
C PHE A 274 7.52 -4.18 -19.57
N THR A 275 6.70 -4.54 -18.58
CA THR A 275 6.87 -5.82 -17.86
C THR A 275 6.74 -7.04 -18.77
N ASP A 276 5.89 -6.98 -19.81
CA ASP A 276 5.74 -8.07 -20.79
C ASP A 276 6.84 -8.08 -21.85
N SER A 277 7.82 -7.17 -21.78
CA SER A 277 9.03 -7.19 -22.58
C SER A 277 10.27 -7.59 -21.78
N ILE A 278 10.12 -8.30 -20.66
CA ILE A 278 11.27 -8.88 -19.95
C ILE A 278 11.75 -10.11 -20.76
N PRO A 279 13.02 -10.15 -21.20
CA PRO A 279 13.54 -11.27 -21.98
C PRO A 279 13.86 -12.53 -21.15
N SER A 280 13.55 -13.71 -21.68
CA SER A 280 13.81 -15.02 -21.08
C SER A 280 15.27 -15.47 -21.18
N ASP A 281 16.06 -14.88 -22.07
CA ASP A 281 17.43 -15.25 -22.44
C ASP A 281 18.51 -14.26 -21.95
N TYR A 282 18.13 -13.09 -21.42
CA TYR A 282 19.08 -12.14 -20.83
C TYR A 282 19.31 -12.37 -19.34
N THR A 283 20.55 -12.52 -18.88
CA THR A 283 20.88 -12.86 -17.48
C THR A 283 21.40 -11.69 -16.64
N GLY A 284 21.67 -10.54 -17.27
CA GLY A 284 22.15 -9.34 -16.58
C GLY A 284 21.06 -8.59 -15.81
N ILE A 285 21.42 -7.44 -15.27
CA ILE A 285 20.48 -6.55 -14.57
C ILE A 285 19.60 -5.84 -15.61
N MET A 286 18.32 -5.67 -15.26
CA MET A 286 17.30 -5.02 -16.07
C MET A 286 16.63 -3.90 -15.27
N GLY A 287 16.42 -2.75 -15.89
CA GLY A 287 15.62 -1.67 -15.33
C GLY A 287 14.17 -1.76 -15.80
N VAL A 288 13.26 -2.20 -14.93
CA VAL A 288 11.82 -2.38 -15.22
C VAL A 288 10.97 -1.25 -14.61
N PRO A 289 9.77 -0.97 -15.12
CA PRO A 289 8.87 0.03 -14.53
C PRO A 289 8.51 -0.29 -13.07
N ILE A 290 8.18 0.70 -12.24
CA ILE A 290 7.72 0.45 -10.85
C ILE A 290 6.50 -0.48 -10.79
N SER A 291 5.59 -0.37 -11.76
CA SER A 291 4.41 -1.26 -11.88
C SER A 291 4.76 -2.73 -12.11
N PHE A 292 6.05 -3.08 -12.33
CA PHE A 292 6.51 -4.46 -12.27
C PHE A 292 6.20 -5.13 -10.92
N LEU A 293 6.17 -4.38 -9.81
CA LEU A 293 5.91 -4.93 -8.49
C LEU A 293 4.53 -5.61 -8.35
N ASP A 294 3.54 -5.21 -9.15
CA ASP A 294 2.23 -5.87 -9.24
C ASP A 294 2.31 -7.32 -9.76
N LYS A 295 3.44 -7.66 -10.41
CA LYS A 295 3.71 -8.93 -11.09
C LYS A 295 5.00 -9.57 -10.58
N TYR A 296 5.57 -9.05 -9.50
CA TYR A 296 6.85 -9.51 -8.99
C TYR A 296 6.67 -10.88 -8.33
N CYS A 297 7.38 -11.85 -8.89
CA CYS A 297 7.48 -13.21 -8.35
C CYS A 297 8.88 -13.41 -7.75
N PRO A 298 9.01 -13.57 -6.42
CA PRO A 298 10.30 -13.71 -5.75
C PRO A 298 11.01 -15.02 -6.09
N GLU A 299 10.33 -16.03 -6.62
CA GLU A 299 10.94 -17.26 -7.13
C GLU A 299 11.56 -17.05 -8.51
N GLN A 300 11.04 -16.12 -9.31
CA GLN A 300 11.52 -15.86 -10.68
C GLN A 300 12.56 -14.73 -10.74
N PHE A 301 12.43 -13.72 -9.88
CA PHE A 301 13.27 -12.53 -9.93
C PHE A 301 13.85 -12.16 -8.55
N GLU A 302 14.98 -11.47 -8.59
CA GLU A 302 15.62 -10.82 -7.46
C GLU A 302 15.58 -9.30 -7.71
N ILE A 303 15.14 -8.53 -6.70
CA ILE A 303 15.20 -7.07 -6.74
C ILE A 303 16.60 -6.65 -6.27
N MET A 304 17.30 -5.91 -7.12
CA MET A 304 18.68 -5.44 -6.90
C MET A 304 18.75 -4.00 -6.39
N GLY A 305 17.66 -3.23 -6.53
CA GLY A 305 17.63 -1.82 -6.15
C GLY A 305 16.53 -1.03 -6.86
N ILE A 306 16.55 0.29 -6.68
CA ILE A 306 15.67 1.24 -7.38
C ILE A 306 16.50 2.39 -7.93
N ALA A 307 16.18 2.86 -9.12
CA ALA A 307 16.77 4.06 -9.73
C ALA A 307 15.72 5.18 -9.80
N ASN A 308 15.56 5.95 -8.72
CA ASN A 308 14.51 6.96 -8.58
C ASN A 308 15.00 8.42 -8.66
N GLY A 309 16.30 8.66 -8.73
CA GLY A 309 16.86 10.02 -8.78
C GLY A 309 17.05 10.69 -7.44
N GLY A 310 17.64 9.97 -6.49
CA GLY A 310 18.05 10.46 -5.18
C GLY A 310 19.05 9.51 -4.52
N ASP A 311 19.26 9.70 -3.22
CA ASP A 311 20.29 8.98 -2.45
C ASP A 311 20.13 7.46 -2.51
N LEU A 312 18.88 6.97 -2.54
CA LEU A 312 18.59 5.54 -2.62
C LEU A 312 19.07 4.94 -3.96
N GLY A 313 18.87 5.63 -5.08
CA GLY A 313 19.43 5.17 -6.36
C GLY A 313 20.96 5.19 -6.35
N VAL A 314 21.55 6.22 -5.76
CA VAL A 314 23.02 6.31 -5.61
C VAL A 314 23.56 5.19 -4.73
N SER A 315 22.88 4.83 -3.63
CA SER A 315 23.32 3.75 -2.73
C SER A 315 23.29 2.38 -3.40
N TYR A 316 22.45 2.19 -4.42
CA TYR A 316 22.44 0.97 -5.26
C TYR A 316 23.38 1.06 -6.48
N GLY A 317 24.29 2.03 -6.51
CA GLY A 317 25.34 2.16 -7.52
C GLY A 317 24.93 2.87 -8.80
N VAL A 318 23.70 3.40 -8.89
CA VAL A 318 23.24 4.15 -10.08
C VAL A 318 24.01 5.46 -10.20
N SER A 319 24.56 5.74 -11.38
CA SER A 319 25.45 6.88 -11.64
C SER A 319 26.78 6.84 -10.88
N SER A 320 27.21 5.68 -10.35
CA SER A 320 28.52 5.54 -9.67
C SER A 320 29.70 5.75 -10.61
N ASN A 321 29.52 5.47 -11.91
CA ASN A 321 30.51 5.67 -12.96
C ASN A 321 30.59 7.13 -13.48
N LEU A 322 29.76 8.04 -12.96
CA LEU A 322 29.70 9.42 -13.43
C LEU A 322 30.40 10.38 -12.46
N SER A 323 31.18 11.30 -13.03
CA SER A 323 31.69 12.46 -12.30
C SER A 323 30.57 13.50 -12.06
N LYS A 324 30.87 14.53 -11.26
CA LYS A 324 29.95 15.66 -11.06
C LYS A 324 29.75 16.44 -12.36
N GLU A 325 30.82 16.59 -13.15
CA GLU A 325 30.83 17.25 -14.45
C GLU A 325 29.96 16.47 -15.46
N ASP A 326 30.06 15.13 -15.47
CA ASP A 326 29.19 14.29 -16.29
C ASP A 326 27.72 14.47 -15.92
N CYS A 327 27.40 14.47 -14.62
CA CYS A 327 26.02 14.68 -14.17
C CYS A 327 25.46 16.05 -14.62
N ILE A 328 26.29 17.11 -14.58
CA ILE A 328 25.90 18.44 -15.06
C ILE A 328 25.70 18.43 -16.58
N ARG A 329 26.57 17.74 -17.33
CA ARG A 329 26.44 17.60 -18.79
C ARG A 329 25.13 16.90 -19.17
N LEU A 330 24.86 15.75 -18.56
CA LEU A 330 23.64 14.97 -18.81
C LEU A 330 22.37 15.76 -18.45
N PHE A 331 22.35 16.48 -17.32
CA PHE A 331 21.24 17.36 -16.97
C PHE A 331 21.05 18.57 -17.92
N LYS A 332 22.11 19.01 -18.59
CA LYS A 332 21.99 20.05 -19.63
C LYS A 332 21.34 19.50 -20.89
N GLU A 333 21.68 18.27 -21.27
CA GLU A 333 21.12 17.56 -22.43
C GLU A 333 19.66 17.16 -22.22
N ASP A 334 19.33 16.60 -21.05
CA ASP A 334 17.98 16.22 -20.65
C ASP A 334 17.66 16.72 -19.24
N LYS A 335 16.70 17.64 -19.14
CA LYS A 335 16.26 18.24 -17.87
C LYS A 335 15.57 17.24 -16.93
N GLY A 336 15.21 16.05 -17.42
CA GLY A 336 14.70 14.94 -16.62
C GLY A 336 15.77 14.21 -15.82
N PHE A 337 17.05 14.34 -16.19
CA PHE A 337 18.15 13.62 -15.56
C PHE A 337 18.37 14.09 -14.11
N ARG A 338 18.54 13.14 -13.20
CA ARG A 338 19.02 13.37 -11.82
C ARG A 338 19.99 12.25 -11.49
N ARG A 339 21.02 12.54 -10.70
CA ARG A 339 21.92 11.50 -10.19
C ARG A 339 21.11 10.45 -9.43
N GLY A 340 21.37 9.16 -9.69
CA GLY A 340 20.55 8.07 -9.16
C GLY A 340 19.31 7.72 -10.02
N LYS A 341 19.12 8.35 -11.18
CA LYS A 341 18.22 7.86 -12.25
C LYS A 341 19.03 7.19 -13.35
N LEU A 342 18.38 6.32 -14.11
CA LEU A 342 18.95 5.72 -15.31
C LEU A 342 18.73 6.63 -16.52
N CYS A 343 19.68 6.61 -17.45
CA CYS A 343 19.56 7.24 -18.76
C CYS A 343 20.24 6.39 -19.83
N TYR A 344 19.70 6.44 -21.05
CA TYR A 344 20.27 5.79 -22.22
C TYR A 344 20.22 6.75 -23.41
N ARG A 345 20.90 6.40 -24.51
CA ARG A 345 20.77 7.11 -25.80
C ARG A 345 19.93 6.30 -26.77
N ASP A 346 18.98 6.98 -27.40
CA ASP A 346 18.15 6.40 -28.44
C ASP A 346 18.92 6.18 -29.77
N GLU A 347 18.22 5.67 -30.77
CA GLU A 347 18.72 5.49 -32.14
C GLU A 347 19.28 6.77 -32.81
N ASN A 348 18.87 7.96 -32.35
CA ASN A 348 19.33 9.25 -32.85
C ASN A 348 20.42 9.87 -31.96
N ASN A 349 21.00 9.09 -31.05
CA ASN A 349 21.99 9.53 -30.07
C ASN A 349 21.47 10.59 -29.09
N LYS A 350 20.14 10.73 -28.96
CA LYS A 350 19.51 11.65 -28.01
C LYS A 350 19.47 11.01 -26.64
N LEU A 351 19.88 11.75 -25.61
CA LEU A 351 19.78 11.31 -24.22
C LEU A 351 18.32 11.23 -23.78
N ILE A 352 17.94 10.09 -23.20
CA ILE A 352 16.63 9.83 -22.62
C ILE A 352 16.81 9.50 -21.14
N SER A 353 16.30 10.37 -20.28
CA SER A 353 16.20 10.12 -18.85
C SER A 353 14.98 9.29 -18.52
N CYS A 354 15.16 8.22 -17.78
CA CYS A 354 14.06 7.33 -17.42
C CYS A 354 13.20 7.92 -16.30
N PHE A 355 11.94 7.51 -16.28
CA PHE A 355 11.17 7.50 -15.02
C PHE A 355 11.83 6.53 -14.02
N ALA A 356 11.36 6.53 -12.78
CA ALA A 356 11.91 5.64 -11.78
C ALA A 356 11.78 4.16 -12.21
N LYS A 357 12.85 3.40 -12.02
CA LYS A 357 12.95 1.98 -12.41
C LYS A 357 13.28 1.11 -11.22
N ILE A 358 12.71 -0.09 -11.16
CA ILE A 358 13.21 -1.16 -10.29
C ILE A 358 14.33 -1.87 -11.04
N LEU A 359 15.44 -2.13 -10.36
CA LEU A 359 16.53 -2.93 -10.88
C LEU A 359 16.25 -4.37 -10.49
N ILE A 360 16.15 -5.27 -11.48
CA ILE A 360 15.88 -6.69 -11.24
C ILE A 360 16.90 -7.57 -11.96
N ARG A 361 17.02 -8.81 -11.48
CA ARG A 361 17.74 -9.90 -12.14
C ARG A 361 16.88 -11.16 -12.07
N LYS A 362 16.94 -12.03 -13.09
CA LYS A 362 16.29 -13.35 -12.99
C LYS A 362 17.07 -14.25 -12.05
N LYS A 363 16.37 -15.04 -11.25
CA LYS A 363 16.98 -16.13 -10.49
C LYS A 363 17.34 -17.27 -11.46
N GLN A 364 18.50 -17.88 -11.21
CA GLN A 364 19.01 -19.02 -11.99
C GLN A 364 18.42 -20.33 -11.48
#